data_AF-A0A1H4E272-F1
#
_entry.id   AF-A0A1H4E272-F1
#
_cell.length_a   1.000
_cell.length_b   1.000
_cell.length_c   1.000
_cell.angle_alpha   90.00
_cell.angle_beta   90.00
_cell.angle_gamma   90.00
#
_symmetry.space_group_name_H-M   'P 1'
#
loop_
_entity.id
_entity.type
_entity.pdbx_description
1 polymer ?
#
loop_
_entity_poly.entity_id
_entity_poly.type
_entity_poly.pdbx_seq_one_letter_code
_entity_poly.pdbx_strand_id
1 'polypeptide(L)'
;MPRNQFQRMVFAFLTVLVTVHGYVFYSLYVINGSTLMAVNNQPSVLAAINAQGGVYMFGRMMPIWSLILIELCCAFFLEVVMGSPCSFRLAAKVFDPRKDHPMLFETAIICATVGLMCPAMSFLAAWFYYPYYEGFNLLTLLANWLKLVCFNFPFAYFSQLFFIQPLIRTVFKWIFRRDIEQREAFVPASELESVDLLS
;
A
#
# COMPACT_ATOMS: atom_id res chain seq x y z
N MET A 1 11.11 14.33 -6.10
CA MET A 1 10.65 13.10 -6.78
C MET A 1 11.84 12.14 -6.89
N PRO A 2 11.69 10.83 -6.63
CA PRO A 2 12.81 9.88 -6.68
C PRO A 2 13.43 9.84 -8.09
N ARG A 3 14.73 10.13 -8.21
CA ARG A 3 15.44 10.15 -9.52
C ARG A 3 15.97 8.77 -9.88
N ASN A 4 16.51 8.03 -8.91
CA ASN A 4 17.14 6.72 -9.12
C ASN A 4 16.16 5.55 -8.93
N GLN A 5 16.41 4.44 -9.63
CA GLN A 5 15.63 3.20 -9.46
C GLN A 5 15.61 2.74 -7.99
N PHE A 6 16.73 2.88 -7.29
CA PHE A 6 16.84 2.60 -5.86
C PHE A 6 15.89 3.48 -5.01
N GLN A 7 15.86 4.79 -5.26
CA GLN A 7 14.97 5.71 -4.54
C GLN A 7 13.48 5.40 -4.79
N ARG A 8 13.12 4.99 -6.01
CA ARG A 8 11.75 4.55 -6.34
C ARG A 8 11.39 3.27 -5.59
N MET A 9 12.31 2.32 -5.52
CA MET A 9 12.12 1.07 -4.79
C MET A 9 11.96 1.30 -3.29
N VAL A 10 12.78 2.18 -2.69
CA VAL A 10 12.65 2.56 -1.28
C VAL A 10 11.31 3.26 -1.01
N PHE A 11 10.90 4.18 -1.89
CA PHE A 11 9.62 4.87 -1.76
C PHE A 11 8.43 3.89 -1.83
N ALA A 12 8.45 2.98 -2.79
CA ALA A 12 7.44 1.94 -2.94
C ALA A 12 7.42 1.01 -1.71
N PHE A 13 8.59 0.56 -1.25
CA PHE A 13 8.71 -0.29 -0.06
C PHE A 13 8.16 0.36 1.20
N LEU A 14 8.52 1.63 1.47
CA LEU A 14 8.00 2.38 2.63
C LEU A 14 6.47 2.54 2.55
N THR A 15 5.94 2.81 1.36
CA THR A 15 4.50 2.92 1.14
C THR A 15 3.81 1.60 1.44
N VAL A 16 4.30 0.49 0.88
CA VAL A 16 3.76 -0.86 1.08
C VAL A 16 3.80 -1.24 2.57
N LEU A 17 4.90 -0.96 3.25
CA LEU A 17 5.05 -1.22 4.69
C LEU A 17 3.96 -0.52 5.50
N VAL A 18 3.77 0.79 5.30
CA VAL A 18 2.75 1.56 6.02
C VAL A 18 1.35 1.09 5.67
N THR A 19 1.05 0.87 4.38
CA THR A 19 -0.28 0.42 3.93
C THR A 19 -0.65 -0.94 4.51
N VAL A 20 0.28 -1.91 4.54
CA VAL A 20 0.01 -3.27 5.02
C VAL A 20 -0.22 -3.27 6.52
N HIS A 21 0.60 -2.54 7.30
CA HIS A 21 0.39 -2.44 8.75
C HIS A 21 -0.93 -1.75 9.08
N GLY A 22 -1.27 -0.65 8.38
CA GLY A 22 -2.55 0.03 8.54
C GLY A 22 -3.74 -0.85 8.18
N TYR A 23 -3.61 -1.64 7.10
CA TYR A 23 -4.61 -2.59 6.66
C TYR A 23 -4.84 -3.74 7.64
N VAL A 24 -3.76 -4.37 8.14
CA VAL A 24 -3.87 -5.45 9.13
C VAL A 24 -4.51 -4.93 10.41
N PHE A 25 -4.15 -3.73 10.86
CA PHE A 25 -4.80 -3.09 12.00
C PHE A 25 -6.29 -2.86 11.74
N TYR A 26 -6.64 -2.26 10.61
CA TYR A 26 -8.03 -2.03 10.22
C TYR A 26 -8.85 -3.33 10.15
N SER A 27 -8.32 -4.36 9.51
CA SER A 27 -8.99 -5.66 9.36
C SER A 27 -9.21 -6.35 10.72
N LEU A 28 -8.17 -6.41 11.57
CA LEU A 28 -8.26 -7.13 12.85
C LEU A 28 -9.04 -6.37 13.92
N TYR A 29 -8.85 -5.05 14.02
CA TYR A 29 -9.48 -4.26 15.08
C TYR A 29 -10.84 -3.69 14.67
N VAL A 30 -10.96 -3.17 13.45
CA VAL A 30 -12.17 -2.44 13.04
C VAL A 30 -13.21 -3.38 12.44
N ILE A 31 -12.81 -4.23 11.50
CA ILE A 31 -13.73 -5.14 10.81
C ILE A 31 -14.05 -6.36 11.68
N ASN A 32 -13.02 -7.07 12.16
CA ASN A 32 -13.19 -8.36 12.84
C ASN A 32 -13.13 -8.25 14.37
N GLY A 33 -12.78 -7.10 14.92
CA GLY A 33 -12.46 -6.96 16.35
C GLY A 33 -13.62 -7.34 17.27
N SER A 34 -14.83 -6.90 16.96
CA SER A 34 -16.04 -7.23 17.73
C SER A 34 -16.36 -8.72 17.68
N THR A 35 -16.28 -9.34 16.51
CA THR A 35 -16.48 -10.78 16.33
C THR A 35 -15.43 -11.60 17.07
N LEU A 36 -14.15 -11.22 16.98
CA LEU A 36 -13.05 -11.90 17.67
C LEU A 36 -13.20 -11.86 19.18
N MET A 37 -13.57 -10.70 19.74
CA MET A 37 -13.83 -10.54 21.17
C MET A 37 -15.04 -11.36 21.64
N ALA A 38 -16.12 -11.37 20.86
CA ALA A 38 -17.34 -12.11 21.19
C ALA A 38 -17.14 -13.63 21.16
N VAL A 39 -16.47 -14.15 20.13
CA VAL A 39 -16.22 -15.60 19.98
C VAL A 39 -15.28 -16.12 21.07
N ASN A 40 -14.26 -15.34 21.43
CA ASN A 40 -13.26 -15.76 22.42
C ASN A 40 -13.56 -15.31 23.86
N ASN A 41 -14.68 -14.61 24.08
CA ASN A 41 -15.06 -14.01 25.37
C ASN A 41 -13.92 -13.19 26.02
N GLN A 42 -13.28 -12.32 25.22
CA GLN A 42 -12.14 -11.52 25.67
C GLN A 42 -12.43 -10.01 25.61
N PRO A 43 -11.86 -9.20 26.53
CA PRO A 43 -12.08 -7.75 26.57
C PRO A 43 -11.24 -6.98 25.53
N SER A 44 -10.29 -7.64 24.84
CA SER A 44 -9.45 -7.00 23.84
C SER A 44 -9.19 -7.90 22.64
N VAL A 45 -8.97 -7.28 21.48
CA VAL A 45 -8.66 -7.96 20.21
C VAL A 45 -7.36 -8.77 20.31
N LEU A 46 -6.33 -8.24 20.99
CA LEU A 46 -5.08 -8.97 21.21
C LEU A 46 -5.27 -10.20 22.08
N ALA A 47 -6.03 -10.08 23.17
CA ALA A 47 -6.34 -11.21 24.03
C ALA A 47 -7.16 -12.26 23.27
N ALA A 48 -8.13 -11.83 22.45
CA ALA A 48 -8.92 -12.72 21.61
C ALA A 48 -8.05 -13.50 20.60
N ILE A 49 -7.14 -12.80 19.90
CA ILE A 49 -6.24 -13.45 18.93
C ILE A 49 -5.26 -14.39 19.64
N ASN A 50 -4.77 -14.01 20.81
CA ASN A 50 -3.89 -14.87 21.61
C ASN A 50 -4.63 -16.13 22.12
N ALA A 51 -5.89 -15.97 22.55
CA ALA A 51 -6.74 -17.06 23.02
C ALA A 51 -7.09 -18.06 21.91
N GLN A 52 -7.34 -17.59 20.69
CA GLN A 52 -7.64 -18.47 19.54
C GLN A 52 -6.38 -19.04 18.85
N GLY A 53 -5.17 -18.62 19.27
CA GLY A 53 -3.90 -19.11 18.74
C GLY A 53 -3.45 -18.46 17.42
N GLY A 54 -4.00 -17.30 17.04
CA GLY A 54 -3.62 -16.58 15.82
C GLY A 54 -4.81 -16.18 14.95
N VAL A 55 -4.59 -15.91 13.67
CA VAL A 55 -5.63 -15.62 12.69
C VAL A 55 -5.73 -16.81 11.75
N TYR A 56 -6.96 -17.21 11.40
CA TYR A 56 -7.18 -18.33 10.50
C TYR A 56 -6.72 -17.97 9.09
N MET A 57 -5.72 -18.70 8.58
CA MET A 57 -5.19 -18.50 7.24
C MET A 57 -4.65 -19.82 6.71
N PHE A 58 -4.95 -20.16 5.44
CA PHE A 58 -4.60 -21.44 4.83
C PHE A 58 -5.01 -22.68 5.64
N GLY A 59 -6.17 -22.65 6.28
CA GLY A 59 -6.62 -23.81 7.06
C GLY A 59 -5.96 -23.97 8.43
N ARG A 60 -5.10 -23.04 8.85
CA ARG A 60 -4.37 -23.09 10.13
C ARG A 60 -4.45 -21.75 10.86
N MET A 61 -4.36 -21.77 12.19
CA MET A 61 -4.19 -20.56 12.97
C MET A 61 -2.73 -20.12 12.90
N MET A 62 -2.47 -18.90 12.43
CA MET A 62 -1.12 -18.34 12.30
C MET A 62 -0.96 -17.05 13.10
N PRO A 63 0.22 -16.79 13.68
CA PRO A 63 0.44 -15.56 14.44
C PRO A 63 0.37 -14.33 13.54
N ILE A 64 -0.01 -13.18 14.13
CA ILE A 64 -0.18 -11.89 13.44
C ILE A 64 1.07 -11.50 12.62
N TRP A 65 2.27 -11.80 13.15
CA TRP A 65 3.51 -11.48 12.45
C TRP A 65 3.69 -12.26 11.13
N SER A 66 3.27 -13.52 11.08
CA SER A 66 3.29 -14.33 9.86
C SER A 66 2.34 -13.76 8.80
N LEU A 67 1.14 -13.36 9.23
CA LEU A 67 0.14 -12.71 8.38
C LEU A 67 0.68 -11.41 7.78
N ILE A 68 1.28 -10.54 8.60
CA ILE A 68 1.90 -9.30 8.12
C ILE A 68 2.99 -9.59 7.08
N LEU A 69 3.85 -10.58 7.32
CA LEU A 69 4.94 -10.93 6.41
C LEU A 69 4.41 -11.43 5.07
N ILE A 70 3.41 -12.31 5.08
CA ILE A 70 2.81 -12.86 3.86
C ILE A 70 2.08 -11.77 3.06
N GLU A 71 1.26 -10.95 3.72
CA GLU A 71 0.58 -9.83 3.06
C GLU A 71 1.58 -8.80 2.52
N LEU A 72 2.67 -8.53 3.23
CA LEU A 72 3.75 -7.65 2.77
C LEU A 72 4.44 -8.21 1.51
N CYS A 73 4.78 -9.51 1.50
CA CYS A 73 5.38 -10.16 0.35
C CYS A 73 4.45 -10.14 -0.86
N CYS A 74 3.16 -10.47 -0.68
CA CYS A 74 2.17 -10.44 -1.75
C CYS A 74 1.91 -9.02 -2.27
N ALA A 75 1.75 -8.04 -1.38
CA ALA A 75 1.54 -6.65 -1.75
C ALA A 75 2.74 -6.08 -2.50
N PHE A 76 3.96 -6.35 -2.03
CA PHE A 76 5.18 -5.92 -2.72
C PHE A 76 5.34 -6.58 -4.09
N PHE A 77 5.04 -7.88 -4.20
CA PHE A 77 5.04 -8.57 -5.48
C PHE A 77 4.03 -7.96 -6.46
N LEU A 78 2.80 -7.69 -6.02
CA LEU A 78 1.78 -7.04 -6.84
C LEU A 78 2.15 -5.58 -7.19
N GLU A 79 2.83 -4.85 -6.31
CA GLU A 79 3.34 -3.50 -6.58
C GLU A 79 4.37 -3.53 -7.71
N VAL A 80 5.29 -4.49 -7.68
CA VAL A 80 6.32 -4.64 -8.74
C VAL A 80 5.68 -5.08 -10.06
N VAL A 81 4.74 -6.03 -10.03
CA VAL A 81 4.12 -6.61 -11.23
C VAL A 81 3.05 -5.72 -11.85
N MET A 82 2.16 -5.13 -11.05
CA MET A 82 1.02 -4.31 -11.50
C MET A 82 1.28 -2.82 -11.30
N GLY A 83 1.82 -2.43 -10.15
CA GLY A 83 2.05 -1.04 -9.78
C GLY A 83 3.03 -0.32 -10.71
N SER A 84 4.06 -0.99 -11.24
CA SER A 84 5.04 -0.36 -12.13
C SER A 84 4.62 -0.27 -13.62
N PRO A 85 4.16 -1.35 -14.30
CA PRO A 85 3.83 -1.29 -15.73
C PRO A 85 2.34 -1.02 -16.04
N CYS A 86 1.39 -1.47 -15.21
CA CYS A 86 -0.04 -1.32 -15.50
C CYS A 86 -0.57 0.06 -15.12
N SER A 87 -0.14 0.63 -14.00
CA SER A 87 -0.59 1.95 -13.54
C SER A 87 -0.20 3.05 -14.53
N PHE A 88 1.03 3.02 -15.04
CA PHE A 88 1.53 3.97 -16.04
C PHE A 88 0.77 3.85 -17.35
N ARG A 89 0.46 2.63 -17.79
CA ARG A 89 -0.34 2.39 -19.00
C ARG A 89 -1.79 2.84 -18.85
N LEU A 90 -2.39 2.68 -17.67
CA LEU A 90 -3.75 3.11 -17.42
C LEU A 90 -3.83 4.65 -17.30
N ALA A 91 -2.90 5.26 -16.56
CA ALA A 91 -2.86 6.71 -16.38
C ALA A 91 -2.55 7.44 -17.68
N ALA A 92 -1.61 6.95 -18.50
CA ALA A 92 -1.30 7.53 -19.80
C ALA A 92 -2.44 7.37 -20.84
N LYS A 93 -3.42 6.49 -20.59
CA LYS A 93 -4.63 6.38 -21.43
C LYS A 93 -5.72 7.36 -21.02
N VAL A 94 -5.74 7.80 -19.76
CA VAL A 94 -6.80 8.65 -19.20
C VAL A 94 -6.38 10.11 -19.13
N PHE A 95 -5.09 10.39 -18.90
CA PHE A 95 -4.52 11.72 -18.80
C PHE A 95 -3.36 11.90 -19.79
N ASP A 96 -3.26 13.09 -20.37
CA ASP A 96 -2.21 13.40 -21.32
C ASP A 96 -1.02 14.02 -20.56
N PRO A 97 0.11 13.30 -20.38
CA PRO A 97 1.22 13.74 -19.51
C PRO A 97 1.89 15.03 -19.97
N ARG A 98 1.52 15.56 -21.14
CA ARG A 98 2.02 16.82 -21.72
C ARG A 98 1.12 18.03 -21.48
N LYS A 99 -0.16 17.85 -21.11
CA LYS A 99 -1.13 18.94 -20.92
C LYS A 99 -1.56 19.14 -19.47
N ASP A 100 -1.55 18.08 -18.66
CA ASP A 100 -2.06 18.11 -17.29
C ASP A 100 -0.98 18.42 -16.25
N HIS A 101 -1.36 19.11 -15.17
CA HIS A 101 -0.45 19.46 -14.09
C HIS A 101 0.14 18.18 -13.46
N PRO A 102 1.47 18.09 -13.23
CA PRO A 102 2.15 16.85 -12.82
C PRO A 102 1.58 16.23 -11.54
N MET A 103 1.01 17.06 -10.66
CA MET A 103 0.34 16.62 -9.44
C MET A 103 -0.99 15.85 -9.70
N LEU A 104 -1.75 16.22 -10.73
CA LEU A 104 -2.96 15.50 -11.11
C LEU A 104 -2.62 14.14 -11.72
N PHE A 105 -1.58 14.10 -12.56
CA PHE A 105 -1.09 12.86 -13.17
C PHE A 105 -0.59 11.85 -12.13
N GLU A 106 0.19 12.29 -11.13
CA GLU A 106 0.62 11.43 -10.03
C GLU A 106 -0.56 10.87 -9.22
N THR A 107 -1.55 11.72 -8.92
CA THR A 107 -2.74 11.31 -8.16
C THR A 107 -3.56 10.28 -8.95
N ALA A 108 -3.73 10.49 -10.26
CA ALA A 108 -4.44 9.57 -11.14
C ALA A 108 -3.75 8.21 -11.25
N ILE A 109 -2.41 8.17 -11.35
CA ILE A 109 -1.64 6.93 -11.29
C ILE A 109 -1.94 6.18 -9.99
N ILE A 110 -1.91 6.88 -8.86
CA ILE A 110 -2.11 6.24 -7.55
C ILE A 110 -3.54 5.71 -7.41
N CYS A 111 -4.55 6.50 -7.81
CA CYS A 111 -5.94 6.05 -7.81
C CYS A 111 -6.13 4.81 -8.68
N ALA A 112 -5.52 4.79 -9.87
CA ALA A 112 -5.54 3.62 -10.76
C ALA A 112 -4.82 2.41 -10.14
N THR A 113 -3.67 2.62 -9.49
CA THR A 113 -2.92 1.56 -8.80
C THR A 113 -3.73 0.97 -7.66
N VAL A 114 -4.30 1.79 -6.77
CA VAL A 114 -5.13 1.31 -5.66
C VAL A 114 -6.38 0.59 -6.18
N GLY A 115 -7.01 1.14 -7.23
CA GLY A 115 -8.17 0.53 -7.91
C GLY A 115 -7.89 -0.83 -8.53
N LEU A 116 -6.67 -1.10 -8.98
CA LEU A 116 -6.30 -2.40 -9.56
C LEU A 116 -5.70 -3.37 -8.55
N MET A 117 -4.85 -2.87 -7.65
CA MET A 117 -4.15 -3.69 -6.66
C MET A 117 -5.06 -4.12 -5.51
N CYS A 118 -5.99 -3.28 -5.07
CA CYS A 118 -6.89 -3.65 -3.97
C CYS A 118 -7.78 -4.85 -4.34
N PRO A 119 -8.43 -4.89 -5.52
CA PRO A 119 -9.15 -6.09 -5.97
C PRO A 119 -8.27 -7.32 -6.13
N ALA A 120 -7.05 -7.17 -6.65
CA ALA A 120 -6.11 -8.27 -6.83
C ALA A 120 -5.62 -8.85 -5.48
N MET A 121 -5.23 -7.99 -4.54
CA MET A 121 -4.82 -8.40 -3.20
C MET A 121 -5.98 -9.00 -2.41
N SER A 122 -7.18 -8.39 -2.49
CA SER A 122 -8.38 -8.91 -1.82
C SER A 122 -8.81 -10.26 -2.40
N PHE A 123 -8.50 -10.53 -3.68
CA PHE A 123 -8.72 -11.84 -4.29
C PHE A 123 -7.78 -12.90 -3.72
N LEU A 124 -6.50 -12.58 -3.57
CA LEU A 124 -5.55 -13.46 -2.87
C LEU A 124 -5.98 -13.70 -1.42
N ALA A 125 -6.39 -12.65 -0.71
CA ALA A 125 -6.90 -12.74 0.65
C ALA A 125 -8.15 -13.63 0.73
N ALA A 126 -9.09 -13.51 -0.22
CA ALA A 126 -10.27 -14.37 -0.27
C ALA A 126 -9.89 -15.86 -0.38
N TRP A 127 -8.78 -16.18 -1.06
CA TRP A 127 -8.24 -17.54 -1.12
C TRP A 127 -7.57 -17.98 0.19
N PHE A 128 -6.85 -17.06 0.85
CA PHE A 128 -6.10 -17.34 2.07
C PHE A 128 -7.01 -17.50 3.29
N TYR A 129 -8.05 -16.67 3.39
CA TYR A 129 -9.04 -16.67 4.48
C TYR A 129 -10.27 -17.55 4.18
N TYR A 130 -10.25 -18.30 3.07
CA TYR A 130 -11.38 -19.14 2.70
C TYR A 130 -11.65 -20.21 3.79
N PRO A 131 -12.90 -20.39 4.26
CA PRO A 131 -13.23 -21.40 5.26
C PRO A 131 -13.22 -22.80 4.63
N TYR A 132 -12.04 -23.40 4.48
CA TYR A 132 -11.88 -24.75 3.91
C TYR A 132 -12.54 -25.86 4.73
N TYR A 133 -12.97 -25.57 5.96
CA TYR A 133 -13.67 -26.51 6.84
C TYR A 133 -15.16 -26.71 6.48
N GLU A 134 -15.79 -25.82 5.70
CA GLU A 134 -17.22 -25.91 5.31
C GLU A 134 -17.44 -26.51 3.91
N GLY A 135 -16.36 -26.89 3.21
CA GLY A 135 -16.39 -27.33 1.82
C GLY A 135 -16.11 -26.21 0.82
N PHE A 136 -15.62 -26.58 -0.37
CA PHE A 136 -15.25 -25.63 -1.41
C PHE A 136 -16.45 -25.21 -2.26
N ASN A 137 -16.75 -23.92 -2.28
CA ASN A 137 -17.80 -23.33 -3.07
C ASN A 137 -17.31 -22.04 -3.73
N LEU A 138 -17.34 -22.01 -5.07
CA LEU A 138 -16.90 -20.87 -5.88
C LEU A 138 -17.73 -19.60 -5.61
N LEU A 139 -19.03 -19.73 -5.32
CA LEU A 139 -19.88 -18.58 -5.01
C LEU A 139 -19.49 -17.95 -3.67
N THR A 140 -19.20 -18.76 -2.64
CA THR A 140 -18.74 -18.26 -1.33
C THR A 140 -17.40 -17.55 -1.47
N LEU A 141 -16.51 -18.07 -2.30
CA LEU A 141 -15.22 -17.42 -2.57
C LEU A 141 -15.40 -16.07 -3.27
N LEU A 142 -16.27 -15.99 -4.28
CA LEU A 142 -16.56 -14.74 -4.99
C LEU A 142 -17.26 -13.74 -4.07
N ALA A 143 -18.17 -14.19 -3.21
CA ALA A 143 -18.85 -13.35 -2.22
C ALA A 143 -17.85 -12.79 -1.19
N ASN A 144 -16.95 -13.63 -0.67
CA ASN A 144 -15.90 -13.19 0.25
C ASN A 144 -14.94 -12.21 -0.41
N TRP A 145 -14.57 -12.45 -1.67
CA TRP A 145 -13.76 -11.52 -2.44
C TRP A 145 -14.46 -10.17 -2.59
N LEU A 146 -15.71 -10.13 -3.07
CA LEU A 146 -16.45 -8.88 -3.26
C LEU A 146 -16.64 -8.16 -1.93
N LYS A 147 -16.96 -8.89 -0.86
CA LYS A 147 -17.04 -8.35 0.50
C LYS A 147 -15.73 -7.68 0.92
N LEU A 148 -14.60 -8.38 0.76
CA LEU A 148 -13.27 -7.84 1.07
C LEU A 148 -12.98 -6.58 0.23
N VAL A 149 -13.26 -6.60 -1.07
CA VAL A 149 -13.10 -5.42 -1.92
C VAL A 149 -13.94 -4.25 -1.41
N CYS A 150 -15.21 -4.46 -1.08
CA CYS A 150 -16.09 -3.41 -0.58
C CYS A 150 -15.63 -2.79 0.75
N PHE A 151 -15.03 -3.56 1.65
CA PHE A 151 -14.51 -3.03 2.91
C PHE A 151 -13.12 -2.40 2.75
N ASN A 152 -12.25 -3.03 1.97
CA ASN A 152 -10.84 -2.67 1.89
C ASN A 152 -10.59 -1.51 0.93
N PHE A 153 -11.32 -1.47 -0.19
CA PHE A 153 -11.15 -0.47 -1.24
C PHE A 153 -11.36 0.97 -0.75
N PRO A 154 -12.49 1.34 -0.12
CA PRO A 154 -12.68 2.72 0.34
C PRO A 154 -11.65 3.11 1.39
N PHE A 155 -11.35 2.23 2.36
CA PHE A 155 -10.34 2.51 3.38
C PHE A 155 -8.95 2.73 2.77
N ALA A 156 -8.51 1.84 1.87
CA ALA A 156 -7.23 1.95 1.19
C ALA A 156 -7.16 3.22 0.33
N TYR A 157 -8.23 3.52 -0.42
CA TYR A 157 -8.28 4.70 -1.27
C TYR A 157 -8.14 6.01 -0.48
N PHE A 158 -8.95 6.18 0.57
CA PHE A 158 -8.93 7.40 1.38
C PHE A 158 -7.64 7.52 2.21
N SER A 159 -7.18 6.43 2.84
CA SER A 159 -5.92 6.45 3.60
C SER A 159 -4.72 6.73 2.70
N GLN A 160 -4.70 6.20 1.48
CA GLN A 160 -3.62 6.43 0.52
C GLN A 160 -3.55 7.90 0.09
N LEU A 161 -4.69 8.52 -0.23
CA LEU A 161 -4.74 9.90 -0.71
C LEU A 161 -4.46 10.94 0.38
N PHE A 162 -5.08 10.79 1.55
CA PHE A 162 -5.03 11.84 2.57
C PHE A 162 -3.90 11.69 3.58
N PHE A 163 -3.43 10.45 3.84
CA PHE A 163 -2.48 10.20 4.92
C PHE A 163 -1.15 9.66 4.40
N ILE A 164 -1.17 8.57 3.65
CA ILE A 164 0.06 7.85 3.28
C ILE A 164 0.89 8.66 2.28
N GLN A 165 0.27 9.28 1.27
CA GLN A 165 0.98 10.14 0.34
C GLN A 165 1.74 11.30 1.00
N PRO A 166 1.12 12.18 1.82
CA PRO A 166 1.84 13.27 2.47
C PRO A 166 2.88 12.75 3.47
N LEU A 167 2.58 11.65 4.18
CA LEU A 167 3.52 11.04 5.13
C LEU A 167 4.77 10.52 4.42
N ILE A 168 4.62 9.69 3.38
CA ILE A 168 5.76 9.11 2.66
C ILE A 168 6.57 10.20 1.95
N ARG A 169 5.92 11.24 1.40
CA ARG A 169 6.63 12.40 0.83
C ARG A 169 7.49 13.12 1.89
N THR A 170 6.97 13.25 3.11
CA THR A 170 7.69 13.89 4.23
C THR A 170 8.86 13.02 4.71
N VAL A 171 8.62 11.72 4.91
CA VAL A 171 9.64 10.74 5.32
C VAL A 171 10.75 10.66 4.26
N PHE A 172 10.40 10.61 2.97
CA PHE A 172 11.38 10.56 1.89
C PHE A 172 12.25 11.83 1.85
N LYS A 173 11.64 13.02 1.98
CA LYS A 173 12.39 14.28 2.10
C LYS A 173 13.33 14.29 3.30
N TRP A 174 12.91 13.70 4.41
CA TRP A 174 13.72 13.62 5.63
C TRP A 174 14.90 12.66 5.48
N ILE A 175 14.69 11.48 4.91
CA ILE A 175 15.74 10.47 4.67
C ILE A 175 16.78 10.98 3.67
N PHE A 176 16.34 11.60 2.57
CA PHE A 176 17.22 12.10 1.50
C PHE A 176 17.59 13.58 1.66
N ARG A 177 17.37 14.17 2.85
CA ARG A 177 17.61 15.61 3.08
C ARG A 177 19.06 16.00 2.75
N ARG A 178 20.02 15.15 3.14
CA ARG A 178 21.46 15.36 2.89
C ARG A 178 21.84 15.30 1.41
N ASP A 179 21.16 14.45 0.63
CA ASP A 179 21.37 14.32 -0.83
C ASP A 179 20.81 15.55 -1.58
N ILE A 180 19.72 16.14 -1.06
CA ILE A 180 19.12 17.38 -1.56
C ILE A 180 19.99 18.59 -1.18
N GLU A 181 20.41 18.70 0.08
CA GLU A 181 21.28 19.79 0.59
C GLU A 181 22.66 19.78 -0.10
N GLN A 182 23.27 18.61 -0.35
CA GLN A 182 24.52 18.49 -1.11
C GLN A 182 24.39 18.93 -2.57
N ARG A 183 23.18 18.87 -3.15
CA ARG A 183 22.91 19.33 -4.52
C ARG A 183 22.67 20.82 -4.61
N GLU A 184 21.98 21.43 -3.64
CA GLU A 184 21.89 22.89 -3.53
C GLU A 184 23.28 23.51 -3.29
N ALA A 185 24.14 22.80 -2.54
CA ALA A 185 25.54 23.17 -2.34
C ALA A 185 26.46 22.87 -3.55
N PHE A 186 25.98 22.19 -4.60
CA PHE A 186 26.73 21.96 -5.85
C PHE A 186 26.29 22.89 -7.00
N VAL A 187 25.31 23.77 -6.76
CA VAL A 187 25.02 24.94 -7.59
C VAL A 187 25.51 26.23 -6.89
N PRO A 188 26.81 26.34 -6.55
CA PRO A 188 27.44 27.66 -6.53
C PRO A 188 28.84 27.61 -7.16
N ALA A 189 28.95 28.09 -8.40
CA ALA A 189 30.11 28.80 -8.97
C ALA A 189 30.09 28.80 -10.51
N SER A 190 29.56 27.76 -11.18
CA SER A 190 29.68 27.65 -12.64
C SER A 190 28.65 28.45 -13.45
N GLU A 191 27.61 29.01 -12.83
CA GLU A 191 26.64 29.92 -13.48
C GLU A 191 26.87 31.40 -13.13
N LEU A 192 27.70 31.72 -12.14
CA LEU A 192 28.05 33.11 -11.81
C LEU A 192 29.11 33.66 -12.79
N GLU A 193 30.03 32.84 -13.27
CA GLU A 193 31.10 33.27 -14.20
C GLU A 193 30.60 33.53 -15.64
N SER A 194 29.49 32.90 -16.06
CA SER A 194 28.89 33.15 -17.37
C SER A 194 28.02 34.40 -17.45
N VAL A 195 27.59 34.94 -16.31
CA VAL A 195 26.78 36.17 -16.24
C VAL A 195 27.69 37.40 -16.21
N ASP A 196 28.84 37.35 -15.53
CA ASP A 196 29.81 38.45 -15.47
C ASP A 196 30.64 38.64 -16.76
N LEU A 197 30.66 37.67 -17.68
CA LEU A 197 31.31 37.81 -19.00
C LEU A 197 30.38 38.36 -20.09
N LEU A 198 29.10 38.61 -19.77
CA LEU A 198 28.10 39.14 -20.69
C LEU A 198 27.44 40.46 -20.19
N SER A 199 27.98 41.07 -19.14
CA SER A 199 27.56 42.39 -18.61
C SER A 199 28.68 43.40 -18.59
#